data_AF-A0A5C3NYT6-F1
#
_entry.id   AF-A0A5C3NYT6-F1
#
_cell.length_a   1.000
_cell.length_b   1.000
_cell.length_c   1.000
_cell.angle_alpha   90.00
_cell.angle_beta   90.00
_cell.angle_gamma   90.00
#
_symmetry.space_group_name_H-M   'P 1'
#
loop_
_entity.id
_entity.type
_entity.pdbx_description
1 polymer ?
#
loop_
_entity_poly.entity_id
_entity_poly.type
_entity_poly.pdbx_seq_one_letter_code
_entity_poly.pdbx_strand_id
1 'polypeptide(L)'
;MACLNLPIHVRYAPQNIYLAGIIPGPREPSLDELNRVLTPLVDELLMLWTRGLYLTRTALRWMGRFVRVAMIPLVCDLPALRKAAGFAGHSAKNFCSFCRLQKADITNLDRETWPKQRTWEEHLRLATEWRDGDADTRKNIFEKHGLRWSELLRLPYWDPTRFAVIDTMHNLFLG
;
A
#
# COMPACT_ATOMS: atom_id res chain seq x y z
N MET A 1 -8.10 -9.03 4.52
CA MET A 1 -8.17 -7.79 5.34
C MET A 1 -8.65 -8.15 6.74
N ALA A 2 -8.02 -7.59 7.77
CA ALA A 2 -8.41 -7.80 9.17
C ALA A 2 -9.10 -6.55 9.74
N CYS A 3 -10.15 -6.74 10.53
CA CYS A 3 -10.85 -5.63 11.19
C CYS A 3 -10.10 -5.22 12.47
N LEU A 4 -9.47 -4.04 12.46
CA LEU A 4 -8.66 -3.57 13.59
C LEU A 4 -9.49 -3.16 14.83
N ASN A 5 -10.81 -3.04 14.69
CA ASN A 5 -11.73 -2.79 15.81
C ASN A 5 -11.98 -4.04 16.67
N LEU A 6 -11.60 -5.23 16.19
CA LEU A 6 -11.71 -6.47 16.95
C LEU A 6 -10.54 -6.59 17.95
N PRO A 7 -10.75 -7.24 19.12
CA PRO A 7 -9.68 -7.53 20.06
C PRO A 7 -8.51 -8.29 19.40
N ILE A 8 -7.28 -8.01 19.86
CA ILE A 8 -6.05 -8.52 19.24
C ILE A 8 -6.01 -10.06 19.13
N HIS A 9 -6.55 -10.76 20.13
CA HIS A 9 -6.54 -12.22 20.22
C HIS A 9 -7.53 -12.91 19.27
N VAL A 10 -8.47 -12.17 18.66
CA VAL A 10 -9.44 -12.74 17.70
C VAL A 10 -9.35 -12.15 16.30
N ARG A 11 -8.80 -10.94 16.13
CA ARG A 11 -8.87 -10.22 14.85
C ARG A 11 -8.16 -10.89 13.67
N TYR A 12 -7.20 -11.79 13.95
CA TYR A 12 -6.48 -12.58 12.94
C TYR A 12 -6.95 -14.04 12.88
N ALA A 13 -8.00 -14.42 13.62
CA ALA A 13 -8.60 -15.73 13.48
C ALA A 13 -9.20 -15.86 12.06
N PRO A 14 -9.09 -17.03 11.38
CA PRO A 14 -9.52 -17.19 9.99
C PRO A 14 -10.96 -16.71 9.71
N GLN A 15 -11.87 -16.93 10.65
CA GLN A 15 -13.28 -16.51 10.58
C GLN A 15 -13.49 -14.98 10.60
N ASN A 16 -12.50 -14.21 11.05
CA ASN A 16 -12.53 -12.75 11.15
C ASN A 16 -11.70 -12.06 10.05
N ILE A 17 -11.12 -12.84 9.12
CA ILE A 17 -10.39 -12.33 7.97
C ILE A 17 -11.34 -12.22 6.78
N TYR A 18 -11.46 -11.02 6.23
CA TYR A 18 -12.20 -10.78 5.01
C TYR A 18 -11.31 -10.99 3.77
N LEU A 19 -11.67 -11.94 2.92
CA LEU A 19 -11.01 -12.15 1.63
C LEU A 19 -11.51 -11.10 0.63
N ALA A 20 -10.68 -10.11 0.34
CA ALA A 20 -11.05 -8.97 -0.51
C ALA A 20 -10.87 -9.22 -2.02
N GLY A 21 -10.07 -10.21 -2.38
CA GLY A 21 -9.77 -10.52 -3.78
C GLY A 21 -8.78 -11.67 -3.89
N ILE A 22 -8.79 -12.32 -5.04
CA ILE A 22 -7.85 -13.38 -5.41
C ILE A 22 -7.18 -12.94 -6.70
N ILE A 23 -5.85 -12.91 -6.71
CA ILE A 23 -5.08 -12.67 -7.91
C ILE A 23 -5.09 -13.97 -8.73
N PRO A 24 -5.60 -13.97 -9.97
CA PRO A 24 -5.63 -15.17 -10.79
C PRO A 24 -4.19 -15.61 -11.16
N GLY A 25 -3.91 -16.91 -11.03
CA GLY A 25 -2.70 -17.54 -11.56
C GLY A 25 -2.80 -17.84 -13.07
N PRO A 26 -1.78 -18.44 -13.69
CA PRO A 26 -0.61 -19.11 -13.09
C PRO A 26 0.63 -18.22 -12.93
N ARG A 27 0.66 -17.04 -13.56
CA ARG A 27 1.77 -16.09 -13.46
C ARG A 27 1.38 -14.94 -12.55
N GLU A 28 2.37 -14.40 -11.86
CA GLU A 28 2.17 -13.19 -11.08
C GLU A 28 1.77 -12.04 -12.02
N PRO A 29 0.74 -11.25 -11.67
CA PRO A 29 0.28 -10.16 -12.49
C PRO A 29 1.42 -9.16 -12.69
N SER A 30 1.44 -8.57 -13.88
CA SER A 30 2.18 -7.35 -14.11
C SER A 30 1.67 -6.25 -13.19
N LEU A 31 2.48 -5.20 -13.09
CA LEU A 31 2.29 -4.15 -12.09
C LEU A 31 1.06 -3.29 -12.43
N ASP A 32 0.75 -3.14 -13.72
CA ASP A 32 -0.47 -2.49 -14.19
C ASP A 32 -1.72 -3.37 -14.00
N GLU A 33 -1.58 -4.69 -14.11
CA GLU A 33 -2.67 -5.64 -13.83
C GLU A 33 -3.03 -5.68 -12.36
N LEU A 34 -2.06 -5.58 -11.44
CA LEU A 34 -2.34 -5.50 -10.02
C LEU A 34 -3.20 -4.28 -9.67
N ASN A 35 -2.91 -3.11 -10.26
CA ASN A 35 -3.74 -1.91 -10.06
C ASN A 35 -5.19 -2.16 -10.51
N ARG A 36 -5.40 -2.84 -11.64
CA ARG A 36 -6.76 -3.20 -12.12
C ARG A 36 -7.49 -4.16 -11.19
N VAL A 37 -6.78 -5.12 -10.60
CA VAL A 37 -7.35 -6.06 -9.61
C VAL A 37 -7.79 -5.31 -8.35
N LEU A 38 -7.06 -4.27 -7.96
CA LEU A 38 -7.35 -3.48 -6.76
C LEU A 38 -8.46 -2.44 -6.96
N THR A 39 -8.73 -2.00 -8.20
CA THR A 39 -9.75 -1.00 -8.53
C THR A 39 -11.11 -1.22 -7.82
N PRO A 40 -11.78 -2.39 -7.93
CA PRO A 40 -13.08 -2.59 -7.29
C PRO A 40 -13.02 -2.46 -5.76
N LEU A 41 -11.95 -2.97 -5.13
CA LEU A 41 -11.74 -2.84 -3.69
C LEU A 41 -11.56 -1.37 -3.28
N VAL A 42 -10.76 -0.62 -4.05
CA VAL A 42 -10.51 0.79 -3.79
C VAL A 42 -11.77 1.64 -3.99
N ASP A 43 -12.60 1.32 -4.99
CA ASP A 43 -13.88 1.99 -5.24
C ASP A 43 -14.83 1.85 -4.04
N GLU A 44 -14.97 0.63 -3.51
CA GLU A 44 -15.78 0.36 -2.32
C GLU A 44 -15.22 1.06 -1.08
N LEU A 45 -13.91 0.99 -0.84
CA LEU A 45 -13.27 1.66 0.30
C LEU A 45 -13.45 3.18 0.23
N LEU A 46 -13.33 3.78 -0.96
CA LEU A 46 -13.53 5.21 -1.16
C LEU A 46 -14.99 5.62 -0.87
N MET A 47 -15.95 4.81 -1.31
CA MET A 47 -17.37 5.02 -1.02
C MET A 47 -17.66 4.91 0.49
N LEU A 48 -17.13 3.88 1.14
CA LEU A 48 -17.27 3.65 2.59
C LEU A 48 -16.56 4.72 3.44
N TRP A 49 -15.52 5.36 2.93
CA TRP A 49 -14.86 6.47 3.59
C TRP A 49 -15.65 7.77 3.46
N THR A 50 -16.03 8.12 2.22
CA THR A 50 -16.65 9.42 1.91
C THR A 50 -18.12 9.47 2.35
N ARG A 51 -18.92 8.47 1.95
CA ARG A 51 -20.36 8.39 2.21
C ARG A 51 -20.68 7.57 3.45
N GLY A 52 -19.85 6.57 3.76
CA GLY A 52 -20.16 5.59 4.80
C GLY A 52 -21.32 4.68 4.43
N LEU A 53 -21.66 3.79 5.37
CA LEU A 53 -22.73 2.81 5.23
C LEU A 53 -23.61 2.87 6.47
N TYR A 54 -24.94 2.91 6.29
CA TYR A 54 -25.88 2.76 7.38
C TYR A 54 -26.30 1.29 7.50
N LEU A 55 -25.89 0.64 8.60
CA LEU A 55 -26.36 -0.69 8.94
C LEU A 55 -27.71 -0.55 9.63
N THR A 56 -28.77 -1.10 9.06
CA THR A 56 -30.14 -0.99 9.60
C THR A 56 -30.28 -1.65 10.97
N ARG A 57 -29.51 -2.69 11.25
CA ARG A 57 -29.48 -3.39 12.54
C ARG A 57 -28.10 -3.98 12.80
N THR A 58 -27.69 -4.00 14.07
CA THR A 58 -26.52 -4.75 14.54
C THR A 58 -26.88 -5.56 15.78
N ALA A 59 -26.03 -6.51 16.19
CA ALA A 59 -26.29 -7.36 17.36
C ALA A 59 -26.61 -6.57 18.64
N LEU A 60 -25.99 -5.39 18.82
CA LEU A 60 -26.13 -4.54 20.02
C LEU A 60 -26.95 -3.26 19.79
N ARG A 61 -27.43 -2.99 18.57
CA ARG A 61 -28.19 -1.77 18.23
C ARG A 61 -29.31 -2.09 17.25
N TRP A 62 -30.55 -2.04 17.75
CA TRP A 62 -31.75 -2.31 16.97
C TRP A 62 -32.13 -1.16 16.03
N MET A 63 -31.78 0.09 16.36
CA MET A 63 -31.98 1.26 15.50
C MET A 63 -30.92 1.40 14.41
N GLY A 64 -29.96 0.47 14.32
CA GLY A 64 -28.89 0.51 13.35
C GLY A 64 -27.66 1.30 13.82
N ARG A 65 -26.71 1.47 12.89
CA ARG A 65 -25.45 2.20 13.11
C ARG A 65 -24.87 2.68 11.79
N PHE A 66 -24.53 3.95 11.73
CA PHE A 66 -23.71 4.49 10.66
C PHE A 66 -22.23 4.14 10.89
N VAL A 67 -21.57 3.63 9.85
CA VAL A 67 -20.16 3.24 9.88
C VAL A 67 -19.39 3.83 8.70
N ARG A 68 -18.11 4.11 8.93
CA ARG A 68 -17.13 4.41 7.89
C ARG A 68 -15.99 3.42 7.98
N VAL A 69 -15.36 3.13 6.86
CA VAL A 69 -14.26 2.18 6.77
C VAL A 69 -13.03 2.89 6.23
N ALA A 70 -11.87 2.57 6.81
CA ALA A 70 -10.57 2.99 6.32
C ALA A 70 -9.62 1.80 6.35
N MET A 71 -8.89 1.60 5.26
CA MET A 71 -7.81 0.63 5.17
C MET A 71 -6.49 1.33 5.51
N ILE A 72 -5.83 0.95 6.60
CA ILE A 72 -4.61 1.63 7.06
C ILE A 72 -3.38 0.81 6.66
N PRO A 73 -2.84 -0.14 7.46
CA PRO A 73 -1.58 -0.74 7.09
C PRO A 73 -1.77 -1.74 5.94
N LEU A 74 -1.01 -1.54 4.87
CA LEU A 74 -0.71 -2.57 3.89
C LEU A 74 0.45 -3.39 4.44
N VAL A 75 0.16 -4.62 4.89
CA VAL A 75 1.15 -5.54 5.45
C VAL A 75 1.43 -6.64 4.44
N CYS A 76 2.64 -6.67 3.90
CA CYS A 76 3.06 -7.62 2.87
C CYS A 76 4.55 -7.91 2.99
N ASP A 77 5.01 -9.01 2.40
CA ASP A 77 6.44 -9.20 2.15
C ASP A 77 7.02 -8.08 1.27
N LEU A 78 8.34 -7.98 1.21
CA LEU A 78 9.00 -6.88 0.51
C LEU A 78 8.67 -6.82 -1.00
N PRO A 79 8.64 -7.94 -1.75
CA PRO A 79 8.20 -7.92 -3.15
C PRO A 79 6.78 -7.42 -3.31
N ALA A 80 5.78 -8.01 -2.63
CA ALA A 80 4.39 -7.65 -2.81
C ALA A 80 4.12 -6.21 -2.34
N LEU A 81 4.75 -5.76 -1.25
CA LEU A 81 4.65 -4.38 -0.78
C LEU A 81 5.06 -3.38 -1.87
N ARG A 82 6.18 -3.63 -2.55
CA ARG A 82 6.68 -2.73 -3.60
C ARG A 82 5.79 -2.72 -4.83
N LYS A 83 5.17 -3.85 -5.16
CA LYS A 83 4.21 -3.92 -6.26
C LYS A 83 2.95 -3.14 -5.93
N ALA A 84 2.31 -3.47 -4.81
CA ALA A 84 1.05 -2.89 -4.37
C ALA A 84 1.17 -1.40 -4.02
N ALA A 85 2.25 -0.97 -3.38
CA ALA A 85 2.46 0.44 -2.98
C ALA A 85 3.22 1.28 -4.04
N GLY A 86 3.55 0.72 -5.21
CA GLY A 86 4.12 1.50 -6.31
C GLY A 86 5.61 1.85 -6.20
N PHE A 87 6.39 1.07 -5.45
CA PHE A 87 7.84 1.24 -5.32
C PHE A 87 8.64 0.40 -6.33
N ALA A 88 9.87 0.83 -6.61
CA ALA A 88 10.83 0.08 -7.41
C ALA A 88 11.34 -1.18 -6.70
N GLY A 89 11.89 -2.12 -7.48
CA GLY A 89 12.45 -3.38 -6.99
C GLY A 89 13.77 -3.22 -6.24
N HIS A 90 14.29 -4.33 -5.68
CA HIS A 90 15.49 -4.33 -4.82
C HIS A 90 16.78 -3.99 -5.57
N SER A 91 16.82 -4.25 -6.88
CA SER A 91 17.97 -3.95 -7.73
C SER A 91 18.02 -2.50 -8.19
N ALA A 92 16.97 -1.71 -7.95
CA ALA A 92 16.86 -0.34 -8.42
C ALA A 92 17.82 0.62 -7.69
N LYS A 93 18.10 1.76 -8.33
CA LYS A 93 18.88 2.87 -7.75
C LYS A 93 18.30 3.31 -6.41
N ASN A 94 16.98 3.49 -6.35
CA ASN A 94 16.22 3.72 -5.13
C ASN A 94 15.75 2.35 -4.61
N PHE A 95 16.60 1.70 -3.82
CA PHE A 95 16.39 0.31 -3.39
C PHE A 95 15.47 0.17 -2.18
N CYS A 96 15.20 1.25 -1.44
CA CYS A 96 14.44 1.24 -0.21
C CYS A 96 13.07 1.93 -0.39
N SER A 97 12.02 1.39 0.25
CA SER A 97 10.68 1.97 0.23
C SER A 97 10.55 3.16 1.20
N PHE A 98 11.43 3.25 2.20
CA PHE A 98 11.32 4.20 3.32
C PHE A 98 12.37 5.31 3.27
N CYS A 99 13.63 4.96 3.05
CA CYS A 99 14.70 5.93 2.91
C CYS A 99 14.94 6.27 1.44
N ARG A 100 15.64 7.38 1.21
CA ARG A 100 16.04 7.84 -0.13
C ARG A 100 17.52 7.59 -0.42
N LEU A 101 18.16 6.75 0.38
CA LEU A 101 19.54 6.34 0.16
C LEU A 101 19.61 5.57 -1.17
N GLN A 102 20.60 5.90 -1.99
CA GLN A 102 20.79 5.19 -3.25
C GLN A 102 21.57 3.92 -3.01
N LYS A 103 21.39 2.93 -3.89
CA LYS A 103 22.07 1.63 -3.79
C LYS A 103 23.60 1.77 -3.81
N ALA A 104 24.13 2.80 -4.48
CA ALA A 104 25.55 3.11 -4.48
C ALA A 104 26.09 3.44 -3.08
N ASP A 105 25.24 4.03 -2.22
CA ASP A 105 25.58 4.47 -0.87
C ASP A 105 25.05 3.50 0.19
N ILE A 106 24.70 2.25 -0.17
CA ILE A 106 24.06 1.29 0.75
C ILE A 106 24.88 1.00 2.01
N THR A 107 26.19 1.23 1.96
CA THR A 107 27.12 1.07 3.09
C THR A 107 27.14 2.26 4.04
N ASN A 108 26.46 3.37 3.70
CA ASN A 108 26.36 4.54 4.56
C ASN A 108 25.36 4.27 5.70
N LEU A 109 25.88 3.93 6.87
CA LEU A 109 25.09 3.67 8.08
C LEU A 109 24.81 4.94 8.91
N ASP A 110 25.41 6.08 8.55
CA ASP A 110 25.20 7.35 9.24
C ASP A 110 23.90 7.99 8.79
N ARG A 111 22.83 7.75 9.56
CA ARG A 111 21.46 8.20 9.25
C ARG A 111 21.31 9.72 9.18
N GLU A 112 22.18 10.49 9.82
CA GLU A 112 22.11 11.95 9.79
C GLU A 112 22.49 12.51 8.41
N THR A 113 23.33 11.78 7.67
CA THR A 113 23.76 12.13 6.32
C THR A 113 22.76 11.72 5.24
N TRP A 114 21.72 10.95 5.59
CA TRP A 114 20.78 10.42 4.62
C TRP A 114 19.89 11.50 4.03
N PRO A 115 19.48 11.39 2.75
CA PRO A 115 18.52 12.32 2.19
C PRO A 115 17.19 12.24 2.96
N LYS A 116 16.57 13.41 3.18
CA LYS A 116 15.30 13.52 3.91
C LYS A 116 14.24 12.59 3.35
N GLN A 117 13.44 11.99 4.23
CA GLN A 117 12.34 11.13 3.81
C GLN A 117 11.36 11.89 2.90
N ARG A 118 10.75 11.15 1.97
CA ARG A 118 9.74 11.67 1.06
C ARG A 118 8.48 12.01 1.84
N THR A 119 7.86 13.16 1.58
CA THR A 119 6.55 13.48 2.16
C THR A 119 5.43 12.80 1.38
N TRP A 120 4.25 12.68 1.99
CA TRP A 120 3.08 12.13 1.32
C TRP A 120 2.70 12.94 0.06
N GLU A 121 2.77 14.26 0.14
CA GLU A 121 2.45 15.16 -0.98
C GLU A 121 3.45 14.99 -2.13
N GLU A 122 4.76 14.88 -1.83
CA GLU A 122 5.78 14.61 -2.84
C GLU A 122 5.55 13.24 -3.50
N HIS A 123 5.21 12.21 -2.71
CA HIS A 123 4.89 10.89 -3.23
C HIS A 123 3.69 10.93 -4.18
N LEU A 124 2.57 11.50 -3.73
CA LEU A 124 1.34 11.57 -4.50
C LEU A 124 1.54 12.36 -5.80
N ARG A 125 2.26 13.48 -5.74
CA ARG A 125 2.57 14.28 -6.93
C ARG A 125 3.36 13.47 -7.96
N LEU A 126 4.49 12.87 -7.55
CA LEU A 126 5.35 12.08 -8.46
C LEU A 126 4.61 10.85 -9.03
N ALA A 127 3.82 10.16 -8.22
CA ALA A 127 3.03 9.03 -8.68
C ALA A 127 1.92 9.45 -9.66
N THR A 128 1.32 10.62 -9.46
CA THR A 128 0.31 11.19 -10.36
C THR A 128 0.94 11.63 -11.68
N GLU A 129 2.09 12.33 -11.63
CA GLU A 129 2.88 12.67 -12.83
C GLU A 129 3.28 11.41 -13.61
N TRP A 130 3.62 10.32 -12.92
CA TRP A 130 3.88 9.03 -13.57
C TRP A 130 2.61 8.48 -14.24
N ARG A 131 1.46 8.51 -13.56
CA ARG A 131 0.19 7.99 -14.12
C ARG A 131 -0.21 8.73 -15.39
N ASP A 132 -0.18 10.07 -15.33
CA ASP A 132 -0.69 10.95 -16.38
C ASP A 132 0.35 11.24 -17.46
N GLY A 133 1.63 10.95 -17.20
CA GLY A 133 2.73 11.10 -18.14
C GLY A 133 2.75 10.06 -19.25
N ASP A 134 3.44 10.40 -20.34
CA ASP A 134 3.75 9.51 -21.45
C ASP A 134 4.84 8.47 -21.06
N ALA A 135 5.21 7.61 -22.02
CA ALA A 135 6.16 6.53 -21.77
C ALA A 135 7.53 7.04 -21.28
N ASP A 136 8.02 8.14 -21.84
CA ASP A 136 9.29 8.74 -21.46
C ASP A 136 9.23 9.39 -20.09
N THR A 137 8.15 10.12 -19.78
CA THR A 137 7.93 10.70 -18.44
C THR A 137 7.85 9.62 -17.38
N ARG A 138 7.10 8.54 -17.65
CA ARG A 138 7.00 7.37 -16.75
C ARG A 138 8.35 6.75 -16.46
N LYS A 139 9.14 6.53 -17.51
CA LYS A 139 10.49 5.96 -17.40
C LYS A 139 11.39 6.89 -16.57
N ASN A 140 11.40 8.18 -16.88
CA ASN A 140 12.22 9.17 -16.18
C ASN A 140 11.87 9.26 -14.68
N ILE A 141 10.58 9.30 -14.34
CA ILE A 141 10.14 9.34 -12.94
C ILE A 141 10.53 8.04 -12.22
N PHE A 142 10.32 6.89 -12.84
CA PHE A 142 10.66 5.60 -12.25
C PHE A 142 12.18 5.47 -12.03
N GLU A 143 13.01 5.85 -12.99
CA GLU A 143 14.47 5.81 -12.88
C GLU A 143 15.01 6.78 -11.82
N LYS A 144 14.46 8.00 -11.79
CA LYS A 144 14.91 9.05 -10.87
C LYS A 144 14.43 8.84 -9.43
N HIS A 145 13.17 8.46 -9.25
CA HIS A 145 12.52 8.43 -7.94
C HIS A 145 12.16 7.02 -7.43
N GLY A 146 12.18 6.01 -8.30
CA GLY A 146 11.79 4.64 -7.95
C GLY A 146 10.31 4.52 -7.61
N LEU A 147 9.46 5.37 -8.19
CA LEU A 147 8.04 5.44 -7.92
C LEU A 147 7.20 5.27 -9.19
N ARG A 148 5.98 4.78 -8.99
CA ARG A 148 4.91 4.70 -9.99
C ARG A 148 3.55 4.85 -9.30
N TRP A 149 2.48 4.85 -10.08
CA TRP A 149 1.13 4.83 -9.56
C TRP A 149 0.79 3.53 -8.82
N SER A 150 0.20 3.68 -7.65
CA SER A 150 -0.49 2.62 -6.91
C SER A 150 -1.96 3.00 -6.82
N GLU A 151 -2.83 2.03 -7.05
CA GLU A 151 -4.27 2.29 -6.99
C GLU A 151 -4.76 2.66 -5.58
N LEU A 152 -3.99 2.31 -4.54
CA LEU A 152 -4.25 2.73 -3.16
C LEU A 152 -4.13 4.24 -2.95
N LEU A 153 -3.41 4.97 -3.82
CA LEU A 153 -3.26 6.42 -3.74
C LEU A 153 -4.56 7.19 -4.05
N ARG A 154 -5.58 6.52 -4.57
CA ARG A 154 -6.94 7.10 -4.68
C ARG A 154 -7.61 7.29 -3.33
N LEU A 155 -7.16 6.57 -2.30
CA LEU A 155 -7.68 6.73 -0.94
C LEU A 155 -7.07 7.99 -0.32
N PRO A 156 -7.87 9.04 -0.04
CA PRO A 156 -7.36 10.36 0.33
C PRO A 156 -6.72 10.40 1.72
N TYR A 157 -6.81 9.31 2.49
CA TYR A 157 -6.20 9.18 3.82
C TYR A 157 -4.99 8.25 3.82
N TRP A 158 -4.67 7.59 2.70
CA TRP A 158 -3.67 6.53 2.69
C TRP A 158 -2.28 7.07 2.30
N ASP A 159 -1.37 7.04 3.26
CA ASP A 159 0.00 7.49 3.11
C ASP A 159 0.96 6.27 2.99
N PRO A 160 1.52 5.98 1.81
CA PRO A 160 2.45 4.87 1.62
C PRO A 160 3.74 5.01 2.44
N THR A 161 4.11 6.22 2.87
CA THR A 161 5.33 6.43 3.66
C THR A 161 5.16 5.97 5.12
N ARG A 162 3.91 5.85 5.58
CA ARG A 162 3.56 5.46 6.96
C ARG A 162 2.82 4.14 7.04
N PHE A 163 2.06 3.78 6.01
CA PHE A 163 1.14 2.65 6.03
C PHE A 163 1.61 1.47 5.18
N ALA A 164 2.71 1.58 4.44
CA ALA A 164 3.37 0.42 3.84
C ALA A 164 4.24 -0.28 4.90
N VAL A 165 3.80 -1.42 5.41
CA VAL A 165 4.49 -2.17 6.46
C VAL A 165 5.07 -3.45 5.87
N ILE A 166 6.38 -3.64 6.02
CA ILE A 166 7.03 -4.90 5.65
C ILE A 166 6.68 -5.94 6.71
N ASP A 167 6.10 -7.04 6.25
CA ASP A 167 5.98 -8.24 7.06
C ASP A 167 7.34 -8.95 7.13
N THR A 168 7.96 -8.91 8.31
CA THR A 168 9.25 -9.57 8.57
C THR A 168 9.13 -11.07 8.78
N MET A 169 7.92 -11.66 8.69
CA MET A 169 7.71 -13.10 8.94
C MET A 169 8.60 -14.01 8.07
N HIS A 170 9.06 -13.57 6.91
CA HIS A 170 9.99 -14.35 6.08
C HIS A 170 11.47 -14.30 6.52
N ASN A 171 11.91 -13.28 7.28
CA ASN A 171 13.33 -13.09 7.64
C ASN A 171 13.68 -13.44 9.09
N LEU A 172 12.71 -13.84 9.92
CA LEU A 172 12.95 -14.17 11.34
C LEU A 172 12.91 -15.67 11.64
N PHE A 173 12.24 -16.47 10.80
CA PHE A 173 12.12 -17.93 11.01
C PHE A 173 12.85 -18.77 9.95
N LEU A 174 13.39 -18.13 8.91
CA LEU A 174 14.24 -18.77 7.91
C LEU A 174 15.56 -18.01 7.93
N GLY A 175 16.47 -18.45 8.81
CA GLY A 175 17.83 -17.90 8.91
C GLY A 175 18.61 -18.01 7.60
#